data_AF-A0A3N9UN39-F1
#
_entry.id   AF-A0A3N9UN39-F1
#
_cell.length_a   1.000
_cell.length_b   1.000
_cell.length_c   1.000
_cell.angle_alpha   90.00
_cell.angle_beta   90.00
_cell.angle_gamma   90.00
#
_symmetry.space_group_name_H-M   'P 1'
#
loop_
_entity.id
_entity.type
_entity.pdbx_description
1 polymer ?
#
loop_
_entity_poly.entity_id
_entity_poly.type
_entity_poly.pdbx_seq_one_letter_code
_entity_poly.pdbx_strand_id
1 'polypeptide(L)'
;ADIFIDATGTAGPMPNCITHGTGCAMCVLRCPTFGGRVSVAEKAGVKELAGRKGDQIGAVSGSCKLLKESLSPEITSALEAKGVAVIPIPEAQRVKGKLAMKACQQYSGSAFEENIILLNTGHAKLMSPFYPLDALREIPGFKNARYEDPYAGGRGNSIRYIGMSPRNDALQVEGIDNLYCGGEKAGLLVGHTEAICTGTLAGYNAVRHVTGEKALVLPASLAVGDAITYVRTRMGEEGGLGLKYTFSGSVYFDRMKELGLYSTDVMEIGKKVAAAGLTGVFAEKSKPRPAGN
;
A
#
# COMPACT_ATOMS: atom_id res chain seq x y z
N ALA A 1 26.24 -13.45 11.10
CA ALA A 1 25.58 -13.67 9.81
C ALA A 1 24.69 -12.48 9.57
N ASP A 2 24.82 -11.84 8.42
CA ASP A 2 24.00 -10.67 8.07
C ASP A 2 22.64 -11.13 7.57
N ILE A 3 21.58 -10.45 8.02
CA ILE A 3 20.21 -10.67 7.57
C ILE A 3 19.63 -9.35 7.09
N PHE A 4 18.92 -9.44 5.96
CA PHE A 4 18.35 -8.30 5.27
C PHE A 4 16.83 -8.37 5.25
N ILE A 5 16.19 -7.20 5.24
CA ILE A 5 14.75 -7.05 5.10
C ILE A 5 14.48 -6.06 3.98
N ASP A 6 13.90 -6.52 2.87
CA ASP A 6 13.46 -5.65 1.79
C ASP A 6 12.09 -5.05 2.12
N ALA A 7 12.12 -3.83 2.65
CA ALA A 7 10.95 -2.99 2.88
C ALA A 7 10.96 -1.73 1.97
N THR A 8 11.62 -1.83 0.81
CA THR A 8 11.78 -0.69 -0.12
C THR A 8 10.48 -0.27 -0.80
N GLY A 9 9.44 -1.11 -0.72
CA GLY A 9 8.18 -0.96 -1.45
C GLY A 9 8.33 -1.32 -2.93
N THR A 10 7.25 -1.20 -3.70
CA THR A 10 7.24 -1.53 -5.14
C THR A 10 7.11 -0.28 -6.01
N ALA A 11 7.35 0.88 -5.39
CA ALA A 11 7.32 2.14 -6.08
C ALA A 11 8.57 2.24 -6.99
N GLY A 12 8.41 1.84 -8.25
CA GLY A 12 9.52 1.76 -9.20
C GLY A 12 10.28 3.07 -9.50
N PRO A 13 11.40 2.99 -10.23
CA PRO A 13 12.08 4.17 -10.74
C PRO A 13 11.25 4.86 -11.85
N MET A 14 11.70 6.02 -12.33
CA MET A 14 11.06 6.75 -13.44
C MET A 14 10.80 5.87 -14.70
N PRO A 15 11.68 4.95 -15.11
CA PRO A 15 11.42 4.04 -16.23
C PRO A 15 10.11 3.26 -16.10
N ASN A 16 9.73 2.80 -14.91
CA ASN A 16 8.44 2.09 -14.73
C ASN A 16 7.25 3.00 -15.02
N CYS A 17 7.34 4.29 -14.69
CA CYS A 17 6.29 5.26 -14.99
C CYS A 17 6.23 5.60 -16.48
N ILE A 18 7.37 5.58 -17.19
CA ILE A 18 7.44 5.79 -18.64
C ILE A 18 6.86 4.58 -19.38
N THR A 19 7.25 3.37 -18.99
CA THR A 19 6.85 2.12 -19.67
C THR A 19 5.41 1.71 -19.36
N HIS A 20 4.96 1.87 -18.11
CA HIS A 20 3.68 1.32 -17.64
C HIS A 20 2.69 2.38 -17.14
N GLY A 21 3.03 3.68 -17.26
CA GLY A 21 2.22 4.79 -16.80
C GLY A 21 2.08 5.87 -17.86
N THR A 22 1.98 7.12 -17.41
CA THR A 22 1.83 8.30 -18.28
C THR A 22 3.11 9.15 -18.35
N GLY A 23 4.26 8.57 -18.00
CA GLY A 23 5.54 9.27 -17.90
C GLY A 23 5.84 9.82 -16.51
N CYS A 24 6.85 10.69 -16.41
CA CYS A 24 7.25 11.29 -15.13
C CYS A 24 6.23 12.35 -14.67
N ALA A 25 5.62 12.12 -13.51
CA ALA A 25 4.74 13.09 -12.84
C ALA A 25 5.46 13.94 -11.77
N MET A 26 6.78 13.75 -11.59
CA MET A 26 7.59 14.38 -10.53
C MET A 26 6.99 14.17 -9.14
N CYS A 27 6.77 12.92 -8.75
CA CYS A 27 6.32 12.59 -7.40
C CYS A 27 7.48 12.56 -6.40
N VAL A 28 7.17 12.83 -5.13
CA VAL A 28 8.14 12.86 -4.02
C VAL A 28 8.92 11.56 -3.86
N LEU A 29 8.33 10.43 -4.25
CA LEU A 29 8.92 9.10 -4.10
C LEU A 29 10.07 8.83 -5.08
N ARG A 30 10.22 9.62 -6.16
CA ARG A 30 11.03 9.26 -7.34
C ARG A 30 11.77 10.47 -7.91
N CYS A 31 12.28 11.32 -7.03
CA CYS A 31 13.04 12.50 -7.40
C CYS A 31 14.24 12.10 -8.30
N PRO A 32 14.37 12.65 -9.51
CA PRO A 32 15.49 12.35 -10.42
C PRO A 32 16.87 12.56 -9.77
N THR A 33 16.96 13.48 -8.80
CA THR A 33 18.19 13.81 -8.07
C THR A 33 18.79 12.61 -7.34
N PHE A 34 17.97 11.71 -6.78
CA PHE A 34 18.44 10.58 -5.97
C PHE A 34 18.43 9.25 -6.72
N GLY A 35 18.01 9.27 -7.99
CA GLY A 35 17.77 8.06 -8.75
C GLY A 35 16.55 7.28 -8.24
N GLY A 36 16.35 6.10 -8.83
CA GLY A 36 15.25 5.24 -8.46
C GLY A 36 15.57 4.31 -7.29
N ARG A 37 14.52 3.79 -6.64
CA ARG A 37 14.67 2.75 -5.63
C ARG A 37 15.25 1.49 -6.25
N VAL A 38 16.21 0.87 -5.56
CA VAL A 38 16.83 -0.39 -5.95
C VAL A 38 16.23 -1.51 -5.10
N SER A 39 15.79 -2.58 -5.76
CA SER A 39 15.25 -3.76 -5.10
C SER A 39 16.40 -4.63 -4.58
N VAL A 40 16.40 -4.94 -3.29
CA VAL A 40 17.45 -5.78 -2.67
C VAL A 40 17.28 -7.22 -3.16
N ALA A 41 16.03 -7.69 -3.26
CA ALA A 41 15.72 -9.01 -3.79
C ALA A 41 16.17 -9.16 -5.26
N GLU A 42 15.89 -8.18 -6.12
CA GLU A 42 16.35 -8.21 -7.51
C GLU A 42 17.88 -8.24 -7.60
N LYS A 43 18.57 -7.42 -6.80
CA LYS A 43 20.05 -7.42 -6.73
C LYS A 43 20.63 -8.75 -6.25
N ALA A 44 19.89 -9.50 -5.44
CA ALA A 44 20.25 -10.84 -5.00
C ALA A 44 19.91 -11.93 -6.04
N GLY A 45 19.39 -11.57 -7.22
CA GLY A 45 19.05 -12.51 -8.30
C GLY A 45 17.64 -13.08 -8.22
N VAL A 46 16.78 -12.55 -7.35
CA VAL A 46 15.38 -12.99 -7.23
C VAL A 46 14.57 -12.48 -8.42
N LYS A 47 13.85 -13.39 -9.08
CA LYS A 47 12.88 -13.02 -10.12
C LYS A 47 11.61 -12.49 -9.48
N GLU A 48 11.45 -11.18 -9.52
CA GLU A 48 10.33 -10.51 -8.87
C GLU A 48 9.04 -10.56 -9.69
N LEU A 49 7.92 -10.43 -8.99
CA LEU A 49 6.57 -10.46 -9.54
C LEU A 49 6.07 -9.04 -9.83
N ALA A 50 5.26 -8.92 -10.87
CA ALA A 50 4.53 -7.69 -11.18
C ALA A 50 3.03 -7.96 -11.14
N GLY A 51 2.27 -7.04 -10.54
CA GLY A 51 0.82 -7.06 -10.60
C GLY A 51 0.34 -6.94 -12.05
N ARG A 52 -0.72 -7.65 -12.42
CA ARG A 52 -1.24 -7.70 -13.79
C ARG A 52 -2.76 -7.72 -13.80
N LYS A 53 -3.38 -6.83 -14.57
CA LYS A 53 -4.82 -6.80 -14.78
C LYS A 53 -5.10 -6.57 -16.28
N GLY A 54 -5.47 -7.63 -16.99
CA GLY A 54 -5.44 -7.62 -18.46
C GLY A 54 -4.03 -7.26 -18.95
N ASP A 55 -3.94 -6.31 -19.87
CA ASP A 55 -2.66 -5.82 -20.41
C ASP A 55 -1.93 -4.83 -19.47
N GLN A 56 -2.58 -4.38 -18.39
CA GLN A 56 -1.98 -3.44 -17.44
C GLN A 56 -0.97 -4.16 -16.54
N ILE A 57 0.26 -3.63 -16.49
CA ILE A 57 1.32 -4.04 -15.55
C ILE A 57 1.43 -3.00 -14.43
N GLY A 58 1.48 -3.47 -13.18
CA GLY A 58 1.47 -2.62 -11.99
C GLY A 58 0.11 -1.95 -11.78
N ALA A 59 0.10 -0.91 -10.94
CA ALA A 59 -1.08 -0.08 -10.71
C ALA A 59 -0.70 1.38 -10.46
N VAL A 60 -1.57 2.31 -10.85
CA VAL A 60 -1.36 3.74 -10.62
C VAL A 60 -1.71 4.08 -9.17
N SER A 61 -0.87 4.86 -8.50
CA SER A 61 -1.14 5.41 -7.17
C SER A 61 -2.48 6.15 -7.15
N GLY A 62 -3.26 5.95 -6.08
CA GLY A 62 -4.68 6.31 -6.06
C GLY A 62 -5.03 7.73 -5.60
N SER A 63 -4.04 8.56 -5.26
CA SER A 63 -4.27 9.90 -4.70
C SER A 63 -3.16 10.89 -5.06
N CYS A 64 -3.52 12.17 -5.12
CA CYS A 64 -2.60 13.30 -5.16
C CYS A 64 -2.71 14.14 -3.89
N LYS A 65 -1.85 15.15 -3.77
CA LYS A 65 -1.87 16.18 -2.74
C LYS A 65 -1.95 17.54 -3.39
N LEU A 66 -2.86 18.37 -2.92
CA LEU A 66 -3.00 19.77 -3.29
C LEU A 66 -2.51 20.66 -2.13
N LEU A 67 -1.97 21.82 -2.47
CA LEU A 67 -1.72 22.87 -1.49
C LEU A 67 -3.06 23.29 -0.92
N LYS A 68 -3.26 23.09 0.38
CA LYS A 68 -4.54 23.35 1.04
C LYS A 68 -4.93 24.82 0.93
N GLU A 69 -3.96 25.71 1.09
CA GLU A 69 -4.06 27.17 1.03
C GLU A 69 -4.36 27.69 -0.38
N SER A 70 -4.22 26.83 -1.41
CA SER A 70 -4.59 27.17 -2.79
C SER A 70 -6.08 26.94 -3.10
N LEU A 71 -6.81 26.31 -2.17
CA LEU A 71 -8.23 26.04 -2.27
C LEU A 71 -9.02 27.18 -1.62
N SER A 72 -10.34 27.23 -1.86
CA SER A 72 -11.17 28.28 -1.26
C SER A 72 -11.21 28.20 0.27
N PRO A 73 -11.54 29.32 0.95
CA PRO A 73 -11.68 29.35 2.41
C PRO A 73 -12.68 28.32 2.94
N GLU A 74 -13.76 28.04 2.19
CA GLU A 74 -14.80 27.08 2.58
C GLU A 74 -14.27 25.66 2.59
N ILE A 75 -13.52 25.26 1.56
CA ILE A 75 -12.90 23.92 1.48
C ILE A 75 -11.85 23.76 2.57
N THR A 76 -11.00 24.78 2.75
CA THR A 76 -9.96 24.76 3.78
C THR A 76 -10.57 24.63 5.17
N SER A 77 -11.60 25.43 5.47
CA SER A 77 -12.31 25.37 6.76
C SER A 77 -12.96 24.01 7.00
N ALA A 78 -13.55 23.40 5.96
CA ALA A 78 -14.14 22.07 6.07
C ALA A 78 -13.07 20.99 6.35
N LEU A 79 -11.92 21.07 5.69
CA LEU A 79 -10.80 20.15 5.92
C LEU A 79 -10.22 20.28 7.33
N GLU A 80 -10.09 21.49 7.87
CA GLU A 80 -9.61 21.71 9.23
C GLU A 80 -10.63 21.24 10.28
N ALA A 81 -11.91 21.57 10.09
CA ALA A 81 -12.94 21.25 11.08
C ALA A 81 -13.33 19.76 11.09
N LYS A 82 -13.36 19.11 9.92
CA LYS A 82 -13.93 17.75 9.76
C LYS A 82 -12.92 16.70 9.32
N GLY A 83 -11.72 17.11 8.89
CA GLY A 83 -10.73 16.21 8.27
C GLY A 83 -11.09 15.75 6.86
N VAL A 84 -12.26 16.13 6.32
CA VAL A 84 -12.75 15.73 5.01
C VAL A 84 -13.58 16.85 4.36
N ALA A 85 -13.43 17.01 3.05
CA ALA A 85 -14.30 17.83 2.23
C ALA A 85 -14.79 17.02 1.02
N VAL A 86 -16.08 17.12 0.74
CA VAL A 86 -16.74 16.46 -0.40
C VAL A 86 -17.35 17.56 -1.27
N ILE A 87 -16.84 17.72 -2.49
CA ILE A 87 -17.25 18.79 -3.39
C ILE A 87 -17.88 18.15 -4.63
N PRO A 88 -19.14 18.47 -4.98
CA PRO A 88 -19.78 17.92 -6.16
C PRO A 88 -19.09 18.41 -7.43
N ILE A 89 -18.90 17.49 -8.38
CA ILE A 89 -18.39 17.81 -9.72
C ILE A 89 -19.57 18.27 -10.57
N PRO A 90 -19.46 19.41 -11.29
CA PRO A 90 -20.47 19.85 -12.25
C PRO A 90 -20.80 18.74 -13.25
N GLU A 91 -22.07 18.55 -13.59
CA GLU A 91 -22.50 17.43 -14.45
C GLU A 91 -21.74 17.36 -15.78
N ALA A 92 -21.49 18.52 -16.39
CA ALA A 92 -20.74 18.65 -17.64
C ALA A 92 -19.28 18.14 -17.57
N GLN A 93 -18.71 18.00 -16.36
CA GLN A 93 -17.32 17.58 -16.15
C GLN A 93 -17.20 16.15 -15.58
N ARG A 94 -18.31 15.44 -15.35
CA ARG A 94 -18.27 14.07 -14.81
C ARG A 94 -17.77 13.10 -15.88
N VAL A 95 -16.72 12.34 -15.56
CA VAL A 95 -16.15 11.31 -16.46
C VAL A 95 -16.17 9.95 -15.78
N LYS A 96 -16.94 9.02 -16.33
CA LYS A 96 -17.06 7.64 -15.83
C LYS A 96 -15.78 6.83 -16.07
N GLY A 97 -15.46 5.90 -15.16
CA GLY A 97 -14.44 4.87 -15.37
C GLY A 97 -12.98 5.26 -15.04
N LYS A 98 -12.68 6.53 -14.73
CA LYS A 98 -11.32 6.99 -14.35
C LYS A 98 -10.76 6.28 -13.10
N LEU A 99 -11.64 5.77 -12.24
CA LEU A 99 -11.26 5.17 -10.95
C LEU A 99 -10.74 3.72 -11.10
N ALA A 100 -11.00 3.06 -12.24
CA ALA A 100 -10.62 1.67 -12.46
C ALA A 100 -9.09 1.43 -12.51
N MET A 101 -8.31 2.49 -12.72
CA MET A 101 -6.84 2.46 -12.77
C MET A 101 -6.18 2.54 -11.37
N LYS A 102 -6.94 2.83 -10.31
CA LYS A 102 -6.42 3.05 -8.96
C LYS A 102 -5.89 1.75 -8.34
N ALA A 103 -4.75 1.86 -7.67
CA ALA A 103 -4.25 0.84 -6.73
C ALA A 103 -5.21 0.59 -5.55
N CYS A 104 -5.88 1.63 -5.05
CA CYS A 104 -6.87 1.51 -3.97
C CYS A 104 -8.25 1.19 -4.55
N GLN A 105 -8.63 -0.08 -4.55
CA GLN A 105 -9.92 -0.53 -5.10
C GLN A 105 -11.13 -0.12 -4.22
N GLN A 106 -10.91 0.16 -2.94
CA GLN A 106 -11.97 0.57 -2.00
C GLN A 106 -12.62 1.94 -2.29
N TYR A 107 -12.14 2.69 -3.28
CA TYR A 107 -12.60 4.07 -3.60
C TYR A 107 -13.04 4.24 -5.06
N SER A 108 -13.73 3.23 -5.61
CA SER A 108 -14.21 3.19 -7.00
C SER A 108 -15.73 3.33 -7.18
N GLY A 109 -16.48 3.71 -6.12
CA GLY A 109 -17.93 3.88 -6.19
C GLY A 109 -18.38 5.20 -6.83
N SER A 110 -19.68 5.31 -7.16
CA SER A 110 -20.29 6.50 -7.80
C SER A 110 -20.01 7.82 -7.06
N ALA A 111 -19.96 7.77 -5.73
CA ALA A 111 -19.61 8.92 -4.90
C ALA A 111 -18.24 9.55 -5.27
N PHE A 112 -17.28 8.74 -5.75
CA PHE A 112 -15.95 9.21 -6.19
C PHE A 112 -15.93 9.66 -7.66
N GLU A 113 -16.97 9.35 -8.45
CA GLU A 113 -17.14 9.83 -9.82
C GLU A 113 -17.91 11.15 -9.87
N GLU A 114 -18.81 11.35 -8.91
CA GLU A 114 -19.68 12.53 -8.81
C GLU A 114 -19.09 13.62 -7.92
N ASN A 115 -18.09 13.31 -7.09
CA ASN A 115 -17.51 14.25 -6.14
C ASN A 115 -15.98 14.21 -6.14
N ILE A 116 -15.39 15.38 -5.93
CA ILE A 116 -14.02 15.51 -5.43
C ILE A 116 -14.04 15.26 -3.92
N ILE A 117 -13.32 14.23 -3.50
CA ILE A 117 -13.13 13.90 -2.08
C ILE A 117 -11.71 14.29 -1.69
N LEU A 118 -11.60 15.18 -0.70
CA LEU A 118 -10.35 15.64 -0.11
C LEU A 118 -10.26 15.16 1.34
N LEU A 119 -9.11 14.64 1.73
CA LEU A 119 -8.79 14.29 3.13
C LEU A 119 -7.69 15.21 3.67
N ASN A 120 -7.83 15.68 4.90
CA ASN A 120 -6.80 16.48 5.54
C ASN A 120 -5.65 15.56 6.02
N THR A 121 -4.47 15.73 5.43
CA THR A 121 -3.25 14.98 5.79
C THR A 121 -2.08 15.92 6.03
N GLY A 122 -2.36 17.14 6.49
CA GLY A 122 -1.47 18.30 6.41
C GLY A 122 -1.71 19.08 5.11
N HIS A 123 -1.55 18.40 3.98
CA HIS A 123 -2.06 18.84 2.68
C HIS A 123 -3.46 18.28 2.39
N ALA A 124 -4.15 18.86 1.40
CA ALA A 124 -5.41 18.34 0.91
C ALA A 124 -5.16 17.13 0.00
N LYS A 125 -5.37 15.91 0.53
CA LYS A 125 -5.21 14.67 -0.22
C LYS A 125 -6.41 14.45 -1.12
N LEU A 126 -6.21 14.64 -2.42
CA LEU A 126 -7.18 14.37 -3.46
C LEU A 126 -7.29 12.87 -3.70
N MET A 127 -8.48 12.31 -3.48
CA MET A 127 -8.77 10.88 -3.67
C MET A 127 -9.00 10.53 -5.16
N SER A 128 -8.12 11.02 -6.04
CA SER A 128 -8.05 10.71 -7.47
C SER A 128 -6.59 10.44 -7.86
N PRO A 129 -6.29 9.48 -8.74
CA PRO A 129 -4.92 9.18 -9.14
C PRO A 129 -4.25 10.38 -9.81
N PHE A 130 -4.98 11.13 -10.62
CA PHE A 130 -4.56 12.40 -11.21
C PHE A 130 -5.81 13.18 -11.65
N TYR A 131 -5.69 14.48 -11.91
CA TYR A 131 -6.80 15.29 -12.41
C TYR A 131 -6.27 16.46 -13.25
N PRO A 132 -6.61 16.59 -14.55
CA PRO A 132 -6.11 17.68 -15.38
C PRO A 132 -6.30 19.04 -14.70
N LEU A 133 -5.22 19.81 -14.55
CA LEU A 133 -5.22 20.99 -13.68
C LEU A 133 -6.24 22.03 -14.14
N ASP A 134 -6.37 22.24 -15.46
CA ASP A 134 -7.32 23.21 -16.01
C ASP A 134 -8.76 22.80 -15.69
N ALA A 135 -9.12 21.55 -15.91
CA ALA A 135 -10.42 21.01 -15.54
C ALA A 135 -10.67 21.08 -14.02
N LEU A 136 -9.65 20.82 -13.19
CA LEU A 136 -9.76 20.93 -11.73
C LEU A 136 -10.10 22.37 -11.33
N ARG A 137 -9.48 23.36 -11.97
CA ARG A 137 -9.66 24.79 -11.67
C ARG A 137 -11.01 25.35 -12.10
N GLU A 138 -11.73 24.66 -12.97
CA GLU A 138 -13.12 24.98 -13.30
C GLU A 138 -14.12 24.57 -12.20
N ILE A 139 -13.72 23.68 -11.28
CA ILE A 139 -14.59 23.27 -10.18
C ILE A 139 -14.67 24.39 -9.14
N PRO A 140 -15.89 24.74 -8.65
CA PRO A 140 -16.05 25.73 -7.58
C PRO A 140 -15.16 25.43 -6.37
N GLY A 141 -14.38 26.43 -5.97
CA GLY A 141 -13.43 26.34 -4.87
C GLY A 141 -12.01 25.88 -5.23
N PHE A 142 -11.76 25.52 -6.49
CA PHE A 142 -10.46 25.03 -6.96
C PHE A 142 -9.73 25.97 -7.93
N LYS A 143 -10.24 27.19 -8.17
CA LYS A 143 -9.68 28.15 -9.15
C LYS A 143 -8.16 28.31 -9.09
N ASN A 144 -7.59 28.32 -7.87
CA ASN A 144 -6.16 28.50 -7.64
C ASN A 144 -5.43 27.19 -7.31
N ALA A 145 -6.09 26.03 -7.45
CA ALA A 145 -5.56 24.74 -7.05
C ALA A 145 -4.12 24.54 -7.56
N ARG A 146 -3.26 24.05 -6.67
CA ARG A 146 -1.86 23.74 -6.94
C ARG A 146 -1.53 22.36 -6.41
N TYR A 147 -0.87 21.55 -7.23
CA TYR A 147 -0.35 20.26 -6.79
C TYR A 147 0.90 20.41 -5.93
N GLU A 148 0.95 19.63 -4.86
CA GLU A 148 2.14 19.44 -4.01
C GLU A 148 2.81 18.09 -4.30
N ASP A 149 2.01 17.06 -4.61
CA ASP A 149 2.55 15.76 -5.00
C ASP A 149 1.49 14.95 -5.79
N PRO A 150 1.81 14.42 -6.98
CA PRO A 150 2.98 14.77 -7.79
C PRO A 150 2.91 16.23 -8.25
N TYR A 151 4.03 16.89 -8.50
CA TYR A 151 4.03 18.27 -9.03
C TYR A 151 3.29 18.38 -10.37
N ALA A 152 3.40 17.35 -11.22
CA ALA A 152 2.62 17.22 -12.45
C ALA A 152 1.40 16.28 -12.26
N GLY A 153 0.74 16.36 -11.11
CA GLY A 153 -0.43 15.56 -10.74
C GLY A 153 -1.67 15.75 -11.63
N GLY A 154 -1.60 16.67 -12.61
CA GLY A 154 -2.57 16.78 -13.70
C GLY A 154 -2.35 15.83 -14.87
N ARG A 155 -1.18 15.18 -14.96
CA ARG A 155 -0.81 14.29 -16.09
C ARG A 155 -0.70 12.83 -15.68
N GLY A 156 -0.51 12.53 -14.40
CA GLY A 156 -0.30 11.17 -13.96
C GLY A 156 0.10 11.02 -12.50
N ASN A 157 0.43 9.78 -12.16
CA ASN A 157 0.95 9.40 -10.85
C ASN A 157 1.92 8.23 -10.98
N SER A 158 2.55 7.91 -9.86
CA SER A 158 3.52 6.84 -9.74
C SER A 158 2.92 5.44 -9.95
N ILE A 159 3.69 4.53 -10.58
CA ILE A 159 3.31 3.13 -10.80
C ILE A 159 3.88 2.23 -9.70
N ARG A 160 3.01 1.48 -9.02
CA ARG A 160 3.33 0.56 -7.91
C ARG A 160 3.06 -0.89 -8.31
N TYR A 161 3.37 -1.83 -7.43
CA TYR A 161 3.19 -3.27 -7.60
C TYR A 161 3.99 -3.86 -8.77
N ILE A 162 5.18 -3.32 -8.99
CA ILE A 162 6.20 -3.88 -9.86
C ILE A 162 7.41 -4.18 -8.97
N GLY A 163 7.86 -5.44 -8.91
CA GLY A 163 8.97 -5.85 -8.06
C GLY A 163 8.54 -6.38 -6.69
N MET A 164 7.48 -7.19 -6.63
CA MET A 164 7.10 -7.93 -5.41
C MET A 164 7.97 -9.18 -5.29
N SER A 165 8.44 -9.50 -4.09
CA SER A 165 9.29 -10.66 -3.86
C SER A 165 8.43 -11.92 -3.69
N PRO A 166 8.72 -13.03 -4.40
CA PRO A 166 8.16 -14.33 -4.05
C PRO A 166 8.62 -14.70 -2.64
N ARG A 167 7.73 -15.24 -1.81
CA ARG A 167 7.97 -15.38 -0.37
C ARG A 167 7.08 -16.44 0.26
N ASN A 168 7.51 -16.98 1.41
CA ASN A 168 6.71 -17.89 2.25
C ASN A 168 5.85 -17.14 3.30
N ASP A 169 5.09 -17.86 4.13
CA ASP A 169 4.21 -17.27 5.14
C ASP A 169 4.94 -16.75 6.40
N ALA A 170 6.26 -16.96 6.49
CA ALA A 170 7.15 -16.30 7.43
C ALA A 170 7.77 -15.00 6.87
N LEU A 171 7.37 -14.60 5.65
CA LEU A 171 7.87 -13.44 4.91
C LEU A 171 9.34 -13.54 4.44
N GLN A 172 9.90 -14.74 4.47
CA GLN A 172 11.22 -15.01 3.89
C GLN A 172 11.09 -15.07 2.36
N VAL A 173 12.01 -14.41 1.66
CA VAL A 173 12.06 -14.40 0.19
C VAL A 173 12.49 -15.76 -0.32
N GLU A 174 11.78 -16.28 -1.31
CA GLU A 174 12.10 -17.58 -1.90
C GLU A 174 13.43 -17.53 -2.66
N GLY A 175 14.28 -18.55 -2.42
CA GLY A 175 15.58 -18.68 -3.07
C GLY A 175 16.73 -17.92 -2.41
N ILE A 176 16.48 -17.14 -1.34
CA ILE A 176 17.53 -16.43 -0.60
C ILE A 176 17.34 -16.62 0.91
N ASP A 177 18.28 -17.33 1.54
CA ASP A 177 18.13 -17.76 2.94
C ASP A 177 18.07 -16.60 3.93
N ASN A 178 18.89 -15.57 3.74
CA ASN A 178 19.06 -14.46 4.68
C ASN A 178 18.28 -13.18 4.29
N LEU A 179 17.21 -13.31 3.49
CA LEU A 179 16.41 -12.18 3.03
C LEU A 179 14.92 -12.36 3.38
N TYR A 180 14.36 -11.34 4.04
CA TYR A 180 12.93 -11.21 4.32
C TYR A 180 12.35 -10.01 3.56
N CYS A 181 11.02 -9.89 3.48
CA CYS A 181 10.37 -8.76 2.83
C CYS A 181 9.15 -8.24 3.61
N GLY A 182 8.81 -6.96 3.42
CA GLY A 182 7.71 -6.31 4.12
C GLY A 182 6.98 -5.27 3.28
N GLY A 183 5.76 -4.93 3.68
CA GLY A 183 4.90 -4.01 2.96
C GLY A 183 4.57 -4.50 1.56
N GLU A 184 4.64 -3.59 0.58
CA GLU A 184 4.31 -3.93 -0.80
C GLU A 184 5.28 -4.96 -1.41
N LYS A 185 6.46 -5.16 -0.85
CA LYS A 185 7.37 -6.22 -1.31
C LYS A 185 6.80 -7.61 -1.05
N ALA A 186 6.02 -7.77 0.02
CA ALA A 186 5.42 -9.04 0.42
C ALA A 186 4.15 -9.42 -0.38
N GLY A 187 3.65 -8.52 -1.24
CA GLY A 187 2.54 -8.79 -2.15
C GLY A 187 1.65 -7.59 -2.46
N LEU A 188 0.46 -7.88 -3.00
CA LEU A 188 -0.57 -6.91 -3.43
C LEU A 188 -1.34 -6.26 -2.25
N LEU A 189 -0.64 -6.04 -1.15
CA LEU A 189 -1.13 -5.42 0.06
C LEU A 189 -1.17 -3.89 -0.10
N VAL A 190 -2.29 -3.27 0.27
CA VAL A 190 -2.50 -1.82 0.14
C VAL A 190 -2.76 -1.21 1.51
N GLY A 191 -1.76 -0.54 2.10
CA GLY A 191 -1.98 0.32 3.25
C GLY A 191 -0.84 0.32 4.25
N HIS A 192 -0.91 1.24 5.20
CA HIS A 192 0.11 1.40 6.24
C HIS A 192 0.04 0.25 7.24
N THR A 193 -1.17 -0.19 7.60
CA THR A 193 -1.37 -1.28 8.56
C THR A 193 -0.76 -2.58 8.05
N GLU A 194 -0.98 -2.92 6.77
CA GLU A 194 -0.42 -4.10 6.11
C GLU A 194 1.11 -4.03 6.08
N ALA A 195 1.67 -2.84 5.80
CA ALA A 195 3.11 -2.63 5.82
C ALA A 195 3.71 -2.77 7.22
N ILE A 196 3.06 -2.24 8.24
CA ILE A 196 3.48 -2.37 9.64
C ILE A 196 3.40 -3.83 10.06
N CYS A 197 2.28 -4.53 9.81
CA CYS A 197 2.10 -5.92 10.20
C CYS A 197 3.15 -6.84 9.58
N THR A 198 3.36 -6.72 8.26
CA THR A 198 4.34 -7.55 7.55
C THR A 198 5.78 -7.18 7.90
N GLY A 199 6.11 -5.88 7.95
CA GLY A 199 7.44 -5.43 8.36
C GLY A 199 7.80 -5.87 9.77
N THR A 200 6.84 -5.83 10.70
CA THR A 200 7.03 -6.30 12.09
C THR A 200 7.34 -7.80 12.14
N LEU A 201 6.54 -8.63 11.44
CA LEU A 201 6.79 -10.07 11.40
C LEU A 201 8.12 -10.41 10.70
N ALA A 202 8.46 -9.73 9.60
CA ALA A 202 9.71 -9.91 8.89
C ALA A 202 10.92 -9.57 9.79
N GLY A 203 10.85 -8.45 10.53
CA GLY A 203 11.88 -8.07 11.50
C GLY A 203 12.01 -9.06 12.65
N TYR A 204 10.90 -9.54 13.19
CA TYR A 204 10.90 -10.55 14.24
C TYR A 204 11.54 -11.86 13.74
N ASN A 205 11.17 -12.33 12.55
CA ASN A 205 11.71 -13.55 11.98
C ASN A 205 13.18 -13.42 11.57
N ALA A 206 13.61 -12.24 11.13
CA ALA A 206 15.01 -11.93 10.90
C ALA A 206 15.84 -12.15 12.18
N VAL A 207 15.40 -11.62 13.34
CA VAL A 207 16.10 -11.84 14.62
C VAL A 207 16.13 -13.33 14.98
N ARG A 208 14.99 -14.03 14.86
CA ARG A 208 14.90 -15.48 15.15
C ARG A 208 15.84 -16.31 14.29
N HIS A 209 15.99 -15.96 13.02
CA HIS A 209 16.94 -16.62 12.13
C HIS A 209 18.38 -16.45 12.66
N VAL A 210 18.80 -15.23 13.04
CA VAL A 210 20.15 -15.02 13.61
C VAL A 210 20.37 -15.83 14.90
N THR A 211 19.33 -15.96 15.73
CA THR A 211 19.40 -16.72 17.01
C THR A 211 19.26 -18.24 16.83
N GLY A 212 19.02 -18.73 15.61
CA GLY A 212 18.81 -20.16 15.34
C GLY A 212 17.43 -20.67 15.77
N GLU A 213 16.48 -19.76 16.01
CA GLU A 213 15.10 -20.10 16.31
C GLU A 213 14.28 -20.32 15.04
N LYS A 214 13.27 -21.19 15.12
CA LYS A 214 12.32 -21.41 14.03
C LYS A 214 11.55 -20.13 13.73
N ALA A 215 11.41 -19.75 12.45
CA ALA A 215 10.60 -18.58 12.08
C ALA A 215 9.13 -18.72 12.54
N LEU A 216 8.54 -17.61 12.98
CA LEU A 216 7.13 -17.51 13.32
C LEU A 216 6.29 -17.38 12.04
N VAL A 217 5.28 -18.24 11.90
CA VAL A 217 4.18 -18.06 10.96
C VAL A 217 2.94 -17.74 11.78
N LEU A 218 2.30 -16.61 11.50
CA LEU A 218 1.07 -16.23 12.20
C LEU A 218 -0.08 -17.13 11.73
N PRO A 219 -0.89 -17.70 12.63
CA PRO A 219 -1.94 -18.62 12.25
C PRO A 219 -3.10 -17.91 11.55
N ALA A 220 -3.83 -18.63 10.69
CA ALA A 220 -5.00 -18.12 9.99
C ALA A 220 -6.19 -17.77 10.93
N SER A 221 -6.12 -18.14 12.21
CA SER A 221 -7.05 -17.68 13.25
C SER A 221 -6.88 -16.20 13.61
N LEU A 222 -5.82 -15.55 13.11
CA LEU A 222 -5.59 -14.11 13.24
C LEU A 222 -5.65 -13.44 11.86
N ALA A 223 -6.28 -12.26 11.80
CA ALA A 223 -6.41 -11.50 10.56
C ALA A 223 -5.08 -11.28 9.82
N VAL A 224 -3.99 -10.99 10.53
CA VAL A 224 -2.67 -10.81 9.90
C VAL A 224 -2.13 -12.12 9.30
N GLY A 225 -2.30 -13.25 10.00
CA GLY A 225 -1.83 -14.56 9.52
C GLY A 225 -2.61 -15.07 8.32
N ASP A 226 -3.94 -14.89 8.34
CA ASP A 226 -4.79 -15.19 7.19
C ASP A 226 -4.45 -14.27 6.01
N ALA A 227 -4.26 -12.95 6.22
CA ALA A 227 -3.89 -12.02 5.14
C ALA A 227 -2.58 -12.41 4.45
N ILE A 228 -1.55 -12.73 5.23
CA ILE A 228 -0.24 -13.15 4.70
C ILE A 228 -0.40 -14.41 3.87
N THR A 229 -1.04 -15.44 4.40
CA THR A 229 -1.24 -16.71 3.67
C THR A 229 -2.10 -16.52 2.42
N TYR A 230 -3.23 -15.82 2.57
CA TYR A 230 -4.19 -15.61 1.49
C TYR A 230 -3.58 -14.82 0.33
N VAL A 231 -2.88 -13.71 0.60
CA VAL A 231 -2.26 -12.91 -0.46
C VAL A 231 -1.18 -13.69 -1.20
N ARG A 232 -0.36 -14.48 -0.50
CA ARG A 232 0.65 -15.34 -1.16
C ARG A 232 0.00 -16.33 -2.11
N THR A 233 -0.98 -17.08 -1.61
CA THR A 233 -1.68 -18.11 -2.38
C THR A 233 -2.36 -17.50 -3.60
N ARG A 234 -3.09 -16.39 -3.41
CA ARG A 234 -3.76 -15.70 -4.52
C ARG A 234 -2.77 -15.18 -5.57
N MET A 235 -1.58 -14.73 -5.18
CA MET A 235 -0.57 -14.28 -6.16
C MET A 235 -0.06 -15.41 -7.07
N GLY A 236 -0.19 -16.68 -6.67
CA GLY A 236 0.13 -17.84 -7.49
C GLY A 236 -1.02 -18.35 -8.36
N GLU A 237 -2.24 -17.81 -8.18
CA GLU A 237 -3.44 -18.22 -8.91
C GLU A 237 -3.70 -17.34 -10.13
N GLU A 238 -4.42 -17.88 -11.11
CA GLU A 238 -4.85 -17.13 -12.30
C GLU A 238 -5.68 -15.90 -11.91
N GLY A 239 -5.33 -14.74 -12.47
CA GLY A 239 -5.99 -13.46 -12.18
C GLY A 239 -5.71 -12.86 -10.80
N GLY A 240 -5.08 -13.59 -9.88
CA GLY A 240 -4.81 -13.08 -8.53
C GLY A 240 -3.82 -11.92 -8.48
N LEU A 241 -2.95 -11.79 -9.49
CA LEU A 241 -2.07 -10.64 -9.66
C LEU A 241 -2.80 -9.31 -10.00
N GLY A 242 -4.10 -9.37 -10.32
CA GLY A 242 -4.94 -8.21 -10.64
C GLY A 242 -5.69 -7.62 -9.44
N LEU A 243 -5.68 -8.32 -8.30
CA LEU A 243 -6.42 -7.93 -7.10
C LEU A 243 -5.57 -7.05 -6.18
N LYS A 244 -6.23 -6.47 -5.18
CA LYS A 244 -5.61 -5.62 -4.15
C LYS A 244 -6.25 -5.94 -2.81
N TYR A 245 -5.43 -6.15 -1.79
CA TYR A 245 -5.84 -6.69 -0.50
C TYR A 245 -5.57 -5.68 0.60
N THR A 246 -6.55 -5.44 1.47
CA THR A 246 -6.41 -4.53 2.60
C THR A 246 -7.39 -4.87 3.72
N PHE A 247 -7.01 -4.54 4.95
CA PHE A 247 -7.85 -4.65 6.14
C PHE A 247 -9.00 -3.64 6.18
N SER A 248 -9.05 -2.67 5.27
CA SER A 248 -10.06 -1.60 5.28
C SER A 248 -11.04 -1.61 4.10
N GLY A 249 -10.97 -2.61 3.22
CA GLY A 249 -11.86 -2.73 2.07
C GLY A 249 -11.41 -3.79 1.06
N SER A 250 -12.08 -3.82 -0.10
CA SER A 250 -11.84 -4.79 -1.18
C SER A 250 -12.02 -6.26 -0.72
N VAL A 251 -11.59 -7.19 -1.57
CA VAL A 251 -11.77 -8.64 -1.44
C VAL A 251 -11.28 -9.22 -0.11
N TYR A 252 -10.23 -8.65 0.49
CA TYR A 252 -9.72 -9.18 1.76
C TYR A 252 -10.60 -8.79 2.95
N PHE A 253 -11.12 -7.57 2.96
CA PHE A 253 -11.99 -7.12 4.04
C PHE A 253 -13.29 -7.93 4.07
N ASP A 254 -13.84 -8.26 2.89
CA ASP A 254 -15.01 -9.13 2.79
C ASP A 254 -14.73 -10.52 3.34
N ARG A 255 -13.62 -11.15 2.92
CA ARG A 255 -13.14 -12.42 3.50
C ARG A 255 -12.96 -12.35 5.02
N MET A 256 -12.33 -11.28 5.52
CA MET A 256 -12.05 -11.11 6.94
C MET A 256 -13.36 -11.06 7.76
N LYS A 257 -14.42 -10.46 7.23
CA LYS A 257 -15.76 -10.50 7.84
C LYS A 257 -16.39 -11.90 7.76
N GLU A 258 -16.34 -12.55 6.60
CA GLU A 258 -16.87 -13.90 6.39
C GLU A 258 -16.26 -14.93 7.34
N LEU A 259 -14.96 -14.81 7.62
CA LEU A 259 -14.24 -15.68 8.56
C LEU A 259 -14.42 -15.30 10.03
N GLY A 260 -15.16 -14.24 10.35
CA GLY A 260 -15.31 -13.73 11.72
C GLY A 260 -14.00 -13.20 12.32
N LEU A 261 -13.03 -12.82 11.48
CA LEU A 261 -11.74 -12.28 11.91
C LEU A 261 -11.81 -10.78 12.20
N TYR A 262 -12.74 -10.06 11.55
CA TYR A 262 -12.94 -8.63 11.79
C TYR A 262 -13.63 -8.39 13.14
N SER A 263 -12.99 -7.60 14.00
CA SER A 263 -13.59 -7.05 15.21
C SER A 263 -12.95 -5.69 15.51
N THR A 264 -13.71 -4.81 16.14
CA THR A 264 -13.21 -3.56 16.73
C THR A 264 -13.17 -3.61 18.26
N ASP A 265 -13.62 -4.72 18.86
CA ASP A 265 -13.54 -4.94 20.31
C ASP A 265 -12.15 -5.45 20.69
N VAL A 266 -11.39 -4.60 21.38
CA VAL A 266 -10.02 -4.88 21.82
C VAL A 266 -9.97 -6.11 22.73
N MET A 267 -10.99 -6.37 23.55
CA MET A 267 -11.03 -7.53 24.44
C MET A 267 -11.25 -8.82 23.66
N GLU A 268 -12.12 -8.80 22.64
CA GLU A 268 -12.34 -9.94 21.75
C GLU A 268 -11.06 -10.26 20.95
N ILE A 269 -10.42 -9.22 20.39
CA ILE A 269 -9.16 -9.35 19.66
C ILE A 269 -8.08 -9.95 20.58
N GLY A 270 -7.97 -9.44 21.81
CA GLY A 270 -7.04 -9.96 22.82
C GLY A 270 -7.26 -11.43 23.15
N LYS A 271 -8.53 -11.87 23.27
CA LYS A 271 -8.87 -13.28 23.48
C LYS A 271 -8.46 -14.16 22.28
N LYS A 272 -8.66 -13.71 21.04
CA LYS A 272 -8.22 -14.44 19.84
C LYS A 272 -6.70 -14.60 19.81
N VAL A 273 -5.96 -13.53 20.12
CA VAL A 273 -4.48 -13.57 20.21
C VAL A 273 -4.00 -14.49 21.32
N ALA A 274 -4.64 -14.47 22.49
CA ALA A 274 -4.33 -15.36 23.59
C ALA A 274 -4.62 -16.83 23.28
N ALA A 275 -5.76 -17.12 22.63
CA ALA A 275 -6.11 -18.47 22.19
C ALA A 275 -5.13 -19.01 21.13
N ALA A 276 -4.51 -18.14 20.33
CA ALA A 276 -3.43 -18.49 19.42
C ALA A 276 -2.07 -18.69 20.12
N GLY A 277 -1.96 -18.40 21.42
CA GLY A 277 -0.71 -18.49 22.19
C GLY A 277 0.30 -17.38 21.83
N LEU A 278 -0.17 -16.25 21.31
CA LEU A 278 0.69 -15.19 20.76
C LEU A 278 0.63 -13.87 21.53
N THR A 279 0.02 -13.86 22.72
CA THR A 279 0.00 -12.68 23.58
C THR A 279 1.41 -12.21 23.89
N GLY A 280 1.73 -10.97 23.53
CA GLY A 280 3.04 -10.38 23.81
C GLY A 280 4.20 -10.95 23.00
N VAL A 281 3.96 -11.76 21.95
CA VAL A 281 5.01 -12.46 21.20
C VAL A 281 6.11 -11.55 20.67
N PHE A 282 5.77 -10.33 20.26
CA PHE A 282 6.73 -9.34 19.75
C PHE A 282 7.41 -8.51 20.85
N ALA A 283 6.98 -8.64 22.11
CA ALA A 283 7.57 -7.96 23.26
C ALA A 283 8.63 -8.82 23.98
N GLU A 284 8.70 -10.11 23.66
CA GLU A 284 9.72 -11.00 24.20
C GLU A 284 11.12 -10.55 23.75
N LYS A 285 12.02 -10.37 24.71
CA LYS A 285 13.44 -10.11 24.40
C LYS A 285 14.04 -11.40 23.85
N SER A 286 14.70 -11.32 22.70
CA SER A 286 15.46 -12.45 22.14
C SER A 286 16.45 -12.97 23.18
N LYS A 287 16.49 -14.29 23.39
CA LYS A 287 17.52 -14.89 24.24
C LYS A 287 18.87 -14.66 23.57
N PRO A 288 19.90 -14.18 24.31
CA PRO A 288 21.23 -14.04 23.73
C PRO A 288 21.65 -15.42 23.18
N ARG A 289 22.24 -15.40 21.98
CA ARG A 289 22.84 -16.59 21.38
C ARG A 289 23.76 -17.21 22.44
N PRO A 290 23.70 -18.52 22.73
CA PRO A 290 24.70 -19.14 23.57
C PRO A 290 26.07 -18.78 22.97
N ALA A 291 26.96 -18.22 23.78
CA ALA A 291 28.34 -18.05 23.36
C ALA A 291 28.88 -19.46 23.08
N GLY A 292 28.99 -19.79 21.80
CA GLY A 292 29.46 -21.09 21.33
C GLY A 292 30.80 -20.93 20.64
N ASN A 293 31.78 -21.69 21.16
CA ASN A 293 33.18 -21.87 20.75
C ASN A 293 33.48 -21.77 19.25
#